data_AF-A0A9Q9AUD2-F1
#
_entry.id   AF-A0A9Q9AUD2-F1
#
_cell.length_a   1.000
_cell.length_b   1.000
_cell.length_c   1.000
_cell.angle_alpha   90.00
_cell.angle_beta   90.00
_cell.angle_gamma   90.00
#
_symmetry.space_group_name_H-M   'P 1'
#
loop_
_entity.id
_entity.type
_entity.pdbx_description
1 polymer ?
#
loop_
_entity_poly.entity_id
_entity_poly.type
_entity_poly.pdbx_seq_one_letter_code
_entity_poly.pdbx_strand_id
1 'polypeptide(L)'
;MAADLQTGQVRRLTNHPGYVDPVQFSPDDGSFVIMDTRGSDRTEFMAGMRGIPPIVDVVTTTVCASVRNNGPRRFFQPWLLARYGDRGDYYGQEINNASHSTLGSGAFYDPNWNGMADPWFSPDGTKVVYWQAQIVSPACGGENTPPCFNSTEPGGVTERIMIAHLTSRKPLAPRQVDELPDAIPWATPYAPGKSTSITPVLPAGNYTLKGRYSGHADVQIISSPNISNAQTVQMNFINFSDDGVYTP
;
A
#
# COMPACT_ATOMS: atom_id res chain seq x y z
N MET A 1 8.77 -2.62 -2.75
CA MET A 1 10.15 -3.17 -2.87
C MET A 1 10.97 -2.21 -3.70
N ALA A 2 12.30 -2.23 -3.58
CA ALA A 2 13.20 -1.57 -4.51
C ALA A 2 14.16 -2.61 -5.11
N ALA A 3 14.44 -2.48 -6.39
CA ALA A 3 15.37 -3.34 -7.12
C ALA A 3 16.51 -2.49 -7.66
N ASP A 4 17.74 -2.94 -7.46
CA ASP A 4 18.91 -2.35 -8.08
C ASP A 4 18.98 -2.77 -9.55
N LEU A 5 18.98 -1.78 -10.46
CA LEU A 5 18.88 -2.05 -11.90
C LEU A 5 20.13 -2.73 -12.47
N GLN A 6 21.29 -2.58 -11.83
CA GLN A 6 22.55 -3.14 -12.34
C GLN A 6 22.76 -4.58 -11.86
N THR A 7 22.41 -4.86 -10.61
CA THR A 7 22.73 -6.13 -9.93
C THR A 7 21.52 -7.03 -9.74
N GLY A 8 20.30 -6.50 -9.85
CA GLY A 8 19.07 -7.24 -9.57
C GLY A 8 18.83 -7.47 -8.08
N GLN A 9 19.66 -6.90 -7.20
CA GLN A 9 19.45 -7.01 -5.77
C GLN A 9 18.15 -6.33 -5.37
N VAL A 10 17.30 -7.05 -4.65
CA VAL A 10 16.01 -6.55 -4.17
C VAL A 10 16.05 -6.31 -2.67
N ARG A 11 15.38 -5.25 -2.23
CA ARG A 11 15.14 -4.99 -0.81
C ARG A 11 13.68 -4.62 -0.57
N ARG A 12 13.23 -4.95 0.64
CA ARG A 12 11.93 -4.50 1.15
C ARG A 12 12.03 -3.02 1.56
N LEU A 13 10.95 -2.26 1.34
CA LEU A 13 10.85 -0.84 1.73
C LEU A 13 10.05 -0.66 3.01
N THR A 14 8.94 -1.39 3.13
CA THR A 14 8.05 -1.29 4.27
C THR A 14 7.76 -2.68 4.83
N ASN A 15 7.73 -2.81 6.15
CA ASN A 15 7.27 -4.01 6.86
C ASN A 15 5.96 -3.73 7.62
N HIS A 16 5.47 -2.48 7.62
CA HIS A 16 4.16 -2.15 8.17
C HIS A 16 3.05 -2.95 7.46
N PRO A 17 2.03 -3.44 8.16
CA PRO A 17 0.88 -4.12 7.54
C PRO A 17 -0.03 -3.19 6.72
N GLY A 18 0.24 -1.89 6.77
CA GLY A 18 -0.44 -0.87 6.00
C GLY A 18 -0.34 -1.15 4.50
N TYR A 19 -1.47 -1.04 3.80
CA TYR A 19 -1.46 -1.00 2.34
C TYR A 19 -0.78 0.30 1.87
N VAL A 20 0.17 0.16 0.95
CA VAL A 20 1.02 1.24 0.42
C VAL A 20 0.78 1.41 -1.07
N ASP A 21 0.37 2.60 -1.49
CA ASP A 21 0.29 3.00 -2.91
C ASP A 21 -0.03 4.49 -3.02
N PRO A 22 0.75 5.32 -3.74
CA PRO A 22 2.01 5.02 -4.40
C PRO A 22 3.23 5.41 -3.56
N VAL A 23 4.41 5.14 -4.12
CA VAL A 23 5.73 5.39 -3.53
C VAL A 23 6.50 6.32 -4.46
N GLN A 24 7.10 7.38 -3.91
CA GLN A 24 7.94 8.30 -4.69
C GLN A 24 9.23 8.59 -3.91
N PHE A 25 10.38 8.48 -4.59
CA PHE A 25 11.70 8.71 -4.00
C PHE A 25 12.14 10.17 -4.16
N SER A 26 12.78 10.70 -3.12
CA SER A 26 13.41 12.02 -3.21
C SER A 26 14.54 12.00 -4.26
N PRO A 27 14.89 13.16 -4.85
CA PRO A 27 15.89 13.22 -5.92
C PRO A 27 17.28 12.62 -5.58
N ASP A 28 17.64 12.61 -4.30
CA ASP A 28 18.89 12.03 -3.76
C ASP A 28 18.77 10.57 -3.30
N ASP A 29 17.61 9.93 -3.45
CA ASP A 29 17.28 8.61 -2.89
C ASP A 29 17.52 8.52 -1.37
N GLY A 30 17.60 9.65 -0.67
CA GLY A 30 17.82 9.72 0.78
C GLY A 30 16.56 9.46 1.59
N SER A 31 15.40 9.61 0.95
CA SER A 31 14.08 9.39 1.51
C SER A 31 13.08 9.01 0.43
N PHE A 32 11.90 8.58 0.84
CA PHE A 32 10.78 8.39 -0.04
C PHE A 32 9.49 8.74 0.70
N VAL A 33 8.51 9.23 -0.04
CA VAL A 33 7.15 9.46 0.44
C VAL A 33 6.30 8.30 -0.01
N ILE A 34 5.42 7.85 0.87
CA ILE A 34 4.41 6.86 0.57
C ILE A 34 3.03 7.40 0.94
N MET A 35 2.03 6.94 0.20
CA MET A 35 0.64 7.02 0.63
C MET A 35 0.28 5.68 1.25
N ASP A 36 -0.04 5.69 2.54
CA ASP A 36 -0.16 4.47 3.34
C ASP A 36 -1.35 4.55 4.30
N THR A 37 -1.93 3.39 4.58
CA THR A 37 -3.02 3.20 5.54
C THR A 37 -2.55 2.99 6.99
N ARG A 38 -1.23 3.02 7.26
CA ARG A 38 -0.57 2.82 8.57
C ARG A 38 -0.94 3.79 9.72
N GLY A 39 -1.86 4.72 9.48
CA GLY A 39 -2.42 5.60 10.51
C GLY A 39 -3.94 5.47 10.68
N SER A 40 -4.54 4.43 10.08
CA SER A 40 -6.00 4.24 10.07
C SER A 40 -6.44 2.89 10.64
N ASP A 41 -5.50 2.03 10.99
CA ASP A 41 -5.65 0.62 11.43
C ASP A 41 -6.49 -0.27 10.49
N ARG A 42 -6.91 0.28 9.35
CA ARG A 42 -7.94 -0.28 8.47
C ARG A 42 -7.50 -1.56 7.78
N THR A 43 -6.19 -1.76 7.66
CA THR A 43 -5.57 -2.91 6.99
C THR A 43 -4.83 -3.80 7.97
N GLU A 44 -4.76 -3.44 9.25
CA GLU A 44 -3.94 -4.12 10.24
C GLU A 44 -4.49 -5.48 10.66
N PHE A 45 -5.80 -5.70 10.54
CA PHE A 45 -6.36 -7.04 10.70
C PHE A 45 -5.73 -8.04 9.73
N MET A 46 -5.23 -7.58 8.58
CA MET A 46 -4.51 -8.43 7.62
C MET A 46 -3.08 -8.76 8.08
N ALA A 47 -2.50 -7.98 9.00
CA ALA A 47 -1.25 -8.34 9.68
C ALA A 47 -1.40 -9.63 10.50
N GLY A 48 -2.59 -9.86 11.07
CA GLY A 48 -2.92 -11.07 11.81
C GLY A 48 -2.97 -12.33 10.93
N MET A 49 -2.93 -12.19 9.61
CA MET A 49 -2.81 -13.29 8.66
C MET A 49 -1.35 -13.63 8.29
N ARG A 50 -0.36 -12.96 8.90
CA ARG A 50 1.07 -13.31 8.71
C ARG A 50 1.32 -14.72 9.26
N GLY A 51 1.96 -15.58 8.45
CA GLY A 51 2.22 -16.98 8.80
C GLY A 51 1.22 -17.97 8.21
N ILE A 52 0.12 -17.50 7.62
CA ILE A 52 -0.72 -18.29 6.72
C ILE A 52 -0.07 -18.23 5.32
N PRO A 53 0.31 -19.35 4.68
CA PRO A 53 0.93 -19.36 3.36
C PRO A 53 0.11 -18.62 2.29
N PRO A 54 0.68 -18.29 1.12
CA PRO A 54 0.16 -17.29 0.18
C PRO A 54 -1.09 -17.70 -0.61
N ILE A 55 -2.02 -18.42 0.02
CA ILE A 55 -3.44 -18.43 -0.35
C ILE A 55 -4.04 -17.02 -0.16
N VAL A 56 -3.47 -16.24 0.77
CA VAL A 56 -3.72 -14.80 0.88
C VAL A 56 -3.52 -14.09 -0.45
N ASP A 57 -2.56 -14.45 -1.30
CA ASP A 57 -2.36 -13.74 -2.58
C ASP A 57 -3.59 -13.85 -3.53
N VAL A 58 -4.38 -14.92 -3.39
CA VAL A 58 -5.59 -15.20 -4.19
C VAL A 58 -6.79 -14.33 -3.74
N VAL A 59 -6.90 -13.99 -2.46
CA VAL A 59 -8.05 -13.25 -1.88
C VAL A 59 -7.65 -11.88 -1.36
N THR A 60 -6.55 -11.81 -0.62
CA THR A 60 -5.99 -10.63 0.03
C THR A 60 -5.62 -9.57 -0.99
N THR A 61 -5.17 -9.88 -2.20
CA THR A 61 -4.92 -8.82 -3.20
C THR A 61 -6.20 -8.02 -3.52
N THR A 62 -7.32 -8.71 -3.74
CA THR A 62 -8.61 -8.09 -4.06
C THR A 62 -9.23 -7.42 -2.84
N VAL A 63 -9.15 -8.06 -1.66
CA VAL A 63 -9.66 -7.48 -0.40
C VAL A 63 -8.81 -6.29 0.04
N CYS A 64 -7.48 -6.37 -0.01
CA CYS A 64 -6.58 -5.23 0.23
C CYS A 64 -6.92 -4.05 -0.67
N ALA A 65 -7.14 -4.31 -1.96
CA ALA A 65 -7.46 -3.27 -2.92
C ALA A 65 -8.84 -2.63 -2.67
N SER A 66 -9.79 -3.35 -2.07
CA SER A 66 -11.13 -2.84 -1.79
C SER A 66 -11.24 -2.13 -0.43
N VAL A 67 -10.56 -2.62 0.61
CA VAL A 67 -10.66 -2.02 1.95
C VAL A 67 -9.94 -0.68 2.07
N ARG A 68 -9.01 -0.36 1.17
CA ARG A 68 -8.30 0.94 1.17
C ARG A 68 -9.15 2.12 0.70
N ASN A 69 -10.33 1.88 0.12
CA ASN A 69 -11.20 2.91 -0.45
C ASN A 69 -12.55 3.00 0.30
N ASN A 70 -13.17 4.18 0.22
CA ASN A 70 -14.58 4.42 0.51
C ASN A 70 -15.15 5.28 -0.62
N GLY A 71 -15.72 4.62 -1.64
CA GLY A 71 -16.07 5.26 -2.90
C GLY A 71 -14.83 5.83 -3.61
N PRO A 72 -14.85 7.09 -4.07
CA PRO A 72 -13.70 7.73 -4.71
C PRO A 72 -12.58 8.10 -3.73
N ARG A 73 -12.84 8.13 -2.42
CA ARG A 73 -11.87 8.49 -1.37
C ARG A 73 -11.01 7.29 -0.97
N ARG A 74 -9.71 7.52 -0.72
CA ARG A 74 -8.80 6.51 -0.16
C ARG A 74 -8.58 6.73 1.34
N PHE A 75 -8.03 5.76 2.06
CA PHE A 75 -7.62 5.89 3.48
C PHE A 75 -6.14 6.15 3.66
N PHE A 76 -5.51 6.81 2.69
CA PHE A 76 -4.10 7.09 2.80
C PHE A 76 -3.83 8.33 3.62
N GLN A 77 -2.71 8.27 4.33
CA GLN A 77 -2.01 9.43 4.82
C GLN A 77 -0.63 9.49 4.16
N PRO A 78 -0.07 10.68 3.92
CA PRO A 78 1.27 10.86 3.41
C PRO A 78 2.31 10.60 4.52
N TRP A 79 3.22 9.66 4.29
CA TRP A 79 4.31 9.33 5.21
C TRP A 79 5.67 9.53 4.54
N LEU A 80 6.59 10.17 5.25
CA LEU A 80 7.99 10.34 4.85
C LEU A 80 8.87 9.29 5.53
N LEU A 81 9.61 8.52 4.74
CA LEU A 81 10.53 7.49 5.21
C LEU A 81 11.95 7.79 4.74
N ALA A 82 12.93 7.48 5.58
CA ALA A 82 14.35 7.50 5.22
C ALA A 82 14.66 6.36 4.22
N ARG A 83 15.80 6.46 3.53
CA ARG A 83 16.29 5.54 2.48
C ARG A 83 16.01 4.05 2.74
N TYR A 84 16.27 3.59 3.96
CA TYR A 84 16.16 2.17 4.34
C TYR A 84 14.73 1.73 4.70
N GLY A 85 13.79 2.67 4.76
CA GLY A 85 12.39 2.39 5.08
C GLY A 85 12.19 1.95 6.52
N ASP A 86 11.18 1.10 6.74
CA ASP A 86 10.82 0.59 8.06
C ASP A 86 11.96 -0.25 8.65
N ARG A 87 12.35 0.05 9.90
CA ARG A 87 13.43 -0.67 10.60
C ARG A 87 13.30 -0.52 12.12
N GLY A 88 13.40 -1.60 12.87
CA GLY A 88 13.27 -1.55 14.33
C GLY A 88 11.97 -0.86 14.76
N ASP A 89 12.10 0.26 15.46
CA ASP A 89 11.03 1.14 15.92
C ASP A 89 10.72 2.32 14.97
N TYR A 90 11.45 2.44 13.86
CA TYR A 90 11.24 3.49 12.87
C TYR A 90 10.22 3.10 11.81
N TYR A 91 9.11 3.86 11.74
CA TYR A 91 8.02 3.68 10.77
C TYR A 91 7.72 4.92 9.91
N GLY A 92 8.67 5.88 9.90
CA GLY A 92 8.53 7.13 9.17
C GLY A 92 7.86 8.25 9.98
N GLN A 93 7.64 9.37 9.30
CA GLN A 93 6.98 10.56 9.83
C GLN A 93 5.72 10.85 9.01
N GLU A 94 4.57 10.95 9.66
CA GLU A 94 3.34 11.40 9.01
C GLU A 94 3.46 12.90 8.64
N ILE A 95 3.25 13.22 7.37
CA ILE A 95 3.48 14.58 6.84
C ILE A 95 2.37 15.54 7.29
N ASN A 96 1.12 15.07 7.31
CA ASN A 96 -0.04 15.90 7.62
C ASN A 96 -0.51 15.76 9.07
N ASN A 97 0.16 14.96 9.91
CA ASN A 97 -0.15 14.82 11.35
C ASN A 97 -1.62 14.45 11.64
N ALA A 98 -2.26 13.64 10.77
CA ALA A 98 -3.64 13.20 10.94
C ALA A 98 -3.86 12.33 12.18
N SER A 99 -2.79 11.79 12.78
CA SER A 99 -2.79 11.15 14.10
C SER A 99 -3.19 12.09 15.26
N HIS A 100 -3.12 13.41 15.10
CA HIS A 100 -3.50 14.42 16.11
C HIS A 100 -4.71 15.24 15.68
N SER A 101 -5.76 14.57 15.22
CA SER A 101 -6.78 15.22 14.40
C SER A 101 -8.05 15.63 15.12
N THR A 102 -8.75 16.61 14.53
CA THR A 102 -10.07 17.08 14.97
C THR A 102 -11.07 16.90 13.83
N LEU A 103 -12.08 16.05 14.06
CA LEU A 103 -13.10 15.69 13.08
C LEU A 103 -13.90 16.91 12.62
N GLY A 104 -13.96 17.12 11.30
CA GLY A 104 -14.77 18.18 10.69
C GLY A 104 -14.19 19.59 10.81
N SER A 105 -12.93 19.70 11.25
CA SER A 105 -12.24 20.98 11.38
C SER A 105 -11.86 21.62 10.04
N GLY A 106 -11.82 20.84 8.96
CA GLY A 106 -11.30 21.28 7.66
C GLY A 106 -9.78 21.47 7.61
N ALA A 107 -9.07 21.25 8.72
CA ALA A 107 -7.61 21.36 8.74
C ALA A 107 -6.94 20.30 7.87
N PHE A 108 -5.65 20.47 7.54
CA PHE A 108 -4.87 19.50 6.75
C PHE A 108 -4.76 18.11 7.39
N TYR A 109 -4.97 18.04 8.71
CA TYR A 109 -5.03 16.83 9.53
C TYR A 109 -6.45 16.31 9.78
N ASP A 110 -7.52 16.96 9.31
CA ASP A 110 -8.91 16.51 9.56
C ASP A 110 -9.13 15.10 8.99
N PRO A 111 -9.61 14.13 9.79
CA PRO A 111 -9.77 12.75 9.36
C PRO A 111 -10.94 12.56 8.37
N ASN A 112 -11.70 13.60 8.04
CA ASN A 112 -12.61 13.60 6.89
C ASN A 112 -11.90 13.81 5.55
N TRP A 113 -10.68 14.33 5.58
CA TRP A 113 -9.83 14.58 4.41
C TRP A 113 -8.71 13.55 4.37
N ASN A 114 -8.74 12.66 3.39
CA ASN A 114 -7.68 11.68 3.25
C ASN A 114 -6.84 11.98 2.03
N GLY A 115 -5.56 11.62 2.15
CA GLY A 115 -4.67 11.60 1.03
C GLY A 115 -5.15 10.65 -0.05
N MET A 116 -4.98 11.09 -1.28
CA MET A 116 -5.27 10.31 -2.47
C MET A 116 -3.96 9.77 -3.06
N ALA A 117 -4.01 9.20 -4.26
CA ALA A 117 -2.80 8.69 -4.90
C ALA A 117 -1.85 9.83 -5.32
N ASP A 118 -0.60 9.46 -5.56
CA ASP A 118 0.41 10.21 -6.31
C ASP A 118 1.05 11.40 -5.56
N PRO A 119 1.77 11.15 -4.44
CA PRO A 119 2.64 12.16 -3.88
C PRO A 119 3.87 12.35 -4.77
N TRP A 120 4.42 13.55 -4.79
CA TRP A 120 5.61 13.84 -5.59
C TRP A 120 6.55 14.81 -4.89
N PHE A 121 7.84 14.52 -4.90
CA PHE A 121 8.83 15.48 -4.42
C PHE A 121 9.06 16.58 -5.45
N SER A 122 9.25 17.82 -5.00
CA SER A 122 9.81 18.87 -5.85
C SER A 122 11.16 18.45 -6.43
N PRO A 123 11.57 18.96 -7.60
CA PRO A 123 12.85 18.60 -8.23
C PRO A 123 14.08 18.82 -7.34
N ASP A 124 14.02 19.79 -6.42
CA ASP A 124 15.07 20.10 -5.45
C ASP A 124 14.95 19.29 -4.13
N GLY A 125 13.93 18.45 -4.00
CA GLY A 125 13.68 17.60 -2.84
C GLY A 125 13.21 18.32 -1.57
N THR A 126 12.82 19.60 -1.63
CA THR A 126 12.44 20.39 -0.43
C THR A 126 10.95 20.40 -0.14
N LYS A 127 10.12 19.93 -1.07
CA LYS A 127 8.66 19.93 -0.93
C LYS A 127 8.10 18.60 -1.38
N VAL A 128 6.94 18.27 -0.84
CA VAL A 128 6.11 17.15 -1.30
C VAL A 128 4.75 17.69 -1.64
N VAL A 129 4.33 17.50 -2.90
CA VAL A 129 2.94 17.72 -3.30
C VAL A 129 2.16 16.42 -3.10
N TYR A 130 0.95 16.53 -2.61
CA TYR A 130 -0.05 15.46 -2.59
C TYR A 130 -1.42 16.13 -2.64
N TRP A 131 -2.49 15.36 -2.72
CA TRP A 131 -3.84 15.92 -2.68
C TRP A 131 -4.73 15.11 -1.75
N GLN A 132 -5.78 15.77 -1.28
CA GLN A 132 -6.76 15.19 -0.37
C GLN A 132 -8.15 15.30 -0.96
N ALA A 133 -9.01 14.33 -0.63
CA ALA A 133 -10.43 14.36 -0.91
C ALA A 133 -11.22 14.25 0.40
N GLN A 134 -12.25 15.08 0.54
CA GLN A 134 -13.21 15.03 1.64
C GLN A 134 -14.15 13.83 1.48
N ILE A 135 -14.59 13.27 2.59
CA ILE A 135 -15.72 12.35 2.59
C ILE A 135 -17.01 13.06 2.15
N VAL A 136 -17.73 12.47 1.22
CA VAL A 136 -19.00 12.99 0.68
C VAL A 136 -20.06 11.89 0.65
N SER A 137 -21.34 12.25 0.64
CA SER A 137 -22.44 11.27 0.52
C SER A 137 -22.28 10.42 -0.77
N PRO A 138 -22.56 9.10 -0.74
CA PRO A 138 -23.16 8.31 0.35
C PRO A 138 -22.14 7.70 1.32
N ALA A 139 -20.86 8.04 1.22
CA ALA A 139 -19.81 7.51 2.10
C ALA A 139 -19.90 8.03 3.55
N CYS A 140 -20.71 9.07 3.77
CA CYS A 140 -21.06 9.66 5.06
C CYS A 140 -22.58 9.86 5.18
N GLY A 141 -23.07 10.14 6.39
CA GLY A 141 -24.45 10.56 6.66
C GLY A 141 -25.52 9.45 6.68
N GLY A 142 -25.12 8.20 6.46
CA GLY A 142 -25.93 7.00 6.71
C GLY A 142 -25.71 6.37 8.09
N GLU A 143 -26.50 5.34 8.42
CA GLU A 143 -26.59 4.71 9.76
C GLU A 143 -25.25 4.20 10.32
N ASN A 144 -24.39 3.61 9.48
CA ASN A 144 -23.08 3.06 9.86
C ASN A 144 -21.92 3.79 9.16
N THR A 145 -22.07 5.09 8.92
CA THR A 145 -21.05 5.91 8.26
C THR A 145 -20.68 7.13 9.11
N PRO A 146 -19.49 7.72 8.91
CA PRO A 146 -19.15 8.98 9.56
C PRO A 146 -20.16 10.10 9.24
N PRO A 147 -20.26 11.13 10.08
CA PRO A 147 -21.10 12.30 9.78
C PRO A 147 -20.59 13.04 8.52
N CYS A 148 -21.52 13.60 7.73
CA CYS A 148 -21.18 14.48 6.62
C CYS A 148 -20.98 15.92 7.11
N PHE A 149 -19.79 16.46 6.90
CA PHE A 149 -19.51 17.87 7.14
C PHE A 149 -19.48 18.62 5.81
N ASN A 150 -19.95 19.86 5.81
CA ASN A 150 -19.73 20.75 4.66
C ASN A 150 -18.24 21.05 4.52
N SER A 151 -17.77 21.18 3.28
CA SER A 151 -16.39 21.61 3.03
C SER A 151 -16.16 23.03 3.57
N THR A 152 -15.02 23.22 4.22
CA THR A 152 -14.53 24.54 4.66
C THR A 152 -13.73 25.25 3.58
N GLU A 153 -13.42 24.58 2.47
CA GLU A 153 -12.65 25.17 1.37
C GLU A 153 -13.49 26.18 0.58
N PRO A 154 -12.87 27.20 -0.03
CA PRO A 154 -13.58 28.19 -0.86
C PRO A 154 -14.45 27.53 -1.94
N GLY A 155 -15.71 27.97 -2.04
CA GLY A 155 -16.67 27.42 -2.99
C GLY A 155 -17.17 26.01 -2.65
N GLY A 156 -16.86 25.47 -1.46
CA GLY A 156 -17.33 24.17 -1.02
C GLY A 156 -16.69 22.99 -1.75
N VAL A 157 -15.51 23.20 -2.36
CA VAL A 157 -14.78 22.14 -3.07
C VAL A 157 -14.38 21.01 -2.13
N THR A 158 -14.47 19.77 -2.59
CA THR A 158 -14.21 18.56 -1.78
C THR A 158 -12.88 17.90 -2.10
N GLU A 159 -12.04 18.59 -2.88
CA GLU A 159 -10.70 18.16 -3.25
C GLU A 159 -9.75 19.34 -3.07
N ARG A 160 -8.51 19.06 -2.63
CA ARG A 160 -7.50 20.09 -2.44
C ARG A 160 -6.09 19.55 -2.66
N ILE A 161 -5.23 20.42 -3.18
CA ILE A 161 -3.79 20.16 -3.31
C ILE A 161 -3.08 20.66 -2.07
N MET A 162 -2.17 19.84 -1.56
CA MET A 162 -1.34 20.12 -0.41
C MET A 162 0.12 20.18 -0.84
N ILE A 163 0.87 21.16 -0.33
CA ILE A 163 2.31 21.24 -0.50
C ILE A 163 2.94 21.25 0.90
N ALA A 164 3.57 20.14 1.26
CA ALA A 164 4.34 20.04 2.49
C ALA A 164 5.75 20.57 2.28
N HIS A 165 6.18 21.49 3.15
CA HIS A 165 7.53 22.05 3.12
C HIS A 165 8.43 21.26 4.10
N LEU A 166 9.47 20.62 3.57
CA LEU A 166 10.44 19.85 4.36
C LEU A 166 11.53 20.79 4.89
N THR A 167 11.25 21.46 6.01
CA THR A 167 12.06 22.57 6.55
C THR A 167 13.49 22.18 6.95
N SER A 168 13.74 20.89 7.21
CA SER A 168 15.08 20.38 7.51
C SER A 168 15.94 20.09 6.28
N ARG A 169 15.36 20.09 5.07
CA ARG A 169 16.07 19.77 3.83
C ARG A 169 16.60 21.02 3.14
N LYS A 170 17.75 20.86 2.48
CA LYS A 170 18.34 21.89 1.61
C LYS A 170 18.01 21.56 0.15
N PRO A 171 17.79 22.57 -0.71
CA PRO A 171 17.62 22.36 -2.14
C PRO A 171 18.79 21.58 -2.75
N LEU A 172 18.45 20.56 -3.53
CA LEU A 172 19.39 19.76 -4.29
C LEU A 172 19.54 20.30 -5.71
N ALA A 173 20.74 20.16 -6.27
CA ALA A 173 20.94 20.35 -7.70
C ALA A 173 20.27 19.22 -8.49
N PRO A 174 19.86 19.46 -9.75
CA PRO A 174 19.37 18.40 -10.63
C PRO A 174 20.35 17.23 -10.68
N ARG A 175 19.84 16.02 -10.46
CA ARG A 175 20.65 14.80 -10.50
C ARG A 175 20.98 14.45 -11.95
N GLN A 176 22.26 14.21 -12.21
CA GLN A 176 22.68 13.51 -13.42
C GLN A 176 22.45 12.02 -13.22
N VAL A 177 21.79 11.38 -14.17
CA VAL A 177 21.56 9.92 -14.16
C VAL A 177 22.66 9.28 -14.98
N ASP A 178 23.39 8.34 -14.37
CA ASP A 178 24.39 7.58 -15.06
C ASP A 178 23.72 6.61 -16.05
N GLU A 179 24.25 6.54 -17.27
CA GLU A 179 23.80 5.57 -18.26
C GLU A 179 24.23 4.16 -17.84
N LEU A 180 23.30 3.21 -17.95
CA LEU A 180 23.57 1.79 -17.76
C LEU A 180 23.60 1.09 -19.12
N PRO A 181 24.31 -0.04 -19.24
CA PRO A 181 24.27 -0.83 -20.47
C PRO A 181 22.84 -1.29 -20.81
N ASP A 182 22.49 -1.26 -22.10
CA ASP A 182 21.18 -1.76 -22.59
C ASP A 182 20.97 -3.25 -22.28
N ALA A 183 22.07 -4.01 -22.17
CA ALA A 183 22.07 -5.43 -21.84
C ALA A 183 22.43 -5.63 -20.35
N ILE A 184 21.40 -5.88 -19.54
CA ILE A 184 21.55 -6.14 -18.11
C ILE A 184 21.57 -7.66 -17.88
N PRO A 185 22.66 -8.26 -17.33
CA PRO A 185 22.84 -9.72 -17.28
C PRO A 185 21.76 -10.50 -16.51
N TRP A 186 21.16 -9.87 -15.49
CA TRP A 186 20.11 -10.51 -14.68
C TRP A 186 18.70 -10.30 -15.24
N ALA A 187 18.53 -9.39 -16.20
CA ALA A 187 17.24 -9.07 -16.79
C ALA A 187 16.90 -10.03 -17.94
N THR A 188 15.61 -10.24 -18.18
CA THR A 188 15.15 -10.93 -19.39
C THR A 188 15.04 -9.92 -20.52
N PRO A 189 15.76 -10.09 -21.65
CA PRO A 189 15.65 -9.19 -22.78
C PRO A 189 14.21 -9.11 -23.30
N TYR A 190 13.75 -7.89 -23.55
CA TYR A 190 12.48 -7.67 -24.23
C TYR A 190 12.64 -8.05 -25.70
N ALA A 191 11.66 -8.78 -26.23
CA ALA A 191 11.56 -9.10 -27.65
C ALA A 191 10.16 -8.69 -28.13
N PRO A 192 10.05 -7.75 -29.10
CA PRO A 192 8.76 -7.37 -29.66
C PRO A 192 7.98 -8.60 -30.15
N GLY A 193 6.70 -8.69 -29.78
CA GLY A 193 5.83 -9.81 -30.15
C GLY A 193 6.04 -11.10 -29.34
N LYS A 194 6.99 -11.13 -28.39
CA LYS A 194 7.07 -12.24 -27.42
C LYS A 194 5.80 -12.26 -26.59
N SER A 195 5.13 -13.42 -26.56
CA SER A 195 3.98 -13.60 -25.68
C SER A 195 4.39 -13.41 -24.23
N THR A 196 3.61 -12.63 -23.50
CA THR A 196 3.77 -12.52 -22.05
C THR A 196 3.52 -13.90 -21.44
N SER A 197 4.39 -14.33 -20.53
CA SER A 197 4.13 -15.55 -19.77
C SER A 197 2.79 -15.38 -19.06
N ILE A 198 1.86 -16.31 -19.32
CA ILE A 198 0.58 -16.32 -18.63
C ILE A 198 0.87 -16.80 -17.21
N THR A 199 0.59 -15.96 -16.21
CA THR A 199 0.63 -16.39 -14.82
C THR A 199 -0.39 -17.53 -14.64
N PRO A 200 0.02 -18.72 -14.17
CA PRO A 200 -0.91 -19.81 -13.93
C PRO A 200 -2.00 -19.35 -12.97
N VAL A 201 -3.25 -19.47 -13.39
CA VAL A 201 -4.38 -19.25 -12.48
C VAL A 201 -4.57 -20.51 -11.66
N LEU A 202 -4.65 -20.36 -10.34
CA LEU A 202 -4.92 -21.48 -9.44
C LEU A 202 -6.38 -21.94 -9.67
N PRO A 203 -6.62 -23.16 -10.18
CA PRO A 203 -7.98 -23.57 -10.53
C PRO A 203 -8.82 -23.80 -9.27
N ALA A 204 -10.15 -23.72 -9.43
CA ALA A 204 -11.07 -24.15 -8.40
C ALA A 204 -10.86 -25.63 -8.04
N GLY A 205 -11.02 -25.96 -6.77
CA GLY A 205 -10.74 -27.30 -6.26
C GLY A 205 -10.45 -27.32 -4.78
N ASN A 206 -10.24 -28.55 -4.27
CA ASN A 206 -9.83 -28.79 -2.90
C ASN A 206 -8.33 -29.10 -2.88
N TYR A 207 -7.61 -28.43 -1.99
CA TYR A 207 -6.18 -28.52 -1.82
C TYR A 207 -5.86 -28.73 -0.35
N THR A 208 -4.69 -29.31 -0.08
CA THR A 208 -4.14 -29.39 1.28
C THR A 208 -2.81 -28.67 1.31
N LEU A 209 -2.71 -27.69 2.20
CA LEU A 209 -1.51 -26.93 2.46
C LEU A 209 -0.85 -27.46 3.73
N LYS A 210 0.28 -28.15 3.59
CA LYS A 210 1.03 -28.69 4.72
C LYS A 210 1.82 -27.58 5.41
N GLY A 211 1.74 -27.49 6.74
CA GLY A 211 2.61 -26.59 7.50
C GLY A 211 4.04 -27.10 7.50
N ARG A 212 5.02 -26.20 7.45
CA ARG A 212 6.45 -26.57 7.51
C ARG A 212 6.85 -27.25 8.82
N TYR A 213 6.16 -26.95 9.93
CA TYR A 213 6.48 -27.50 11.26
C TYR A 213 5.42 -28.48 11.74
N SER A 214 4.14 -28.14 11.63
CA SER A 214 3.06 -29.02 12.08
C SER A 214 1.76 -28.82 11.30
N GLY A 215 0.91 -29.85 11.35
CA GLY A 215 -0.47 -29.79 10.85
C GLY A 215 -0.62 -29.47 9.37
N HIS A 216 -1.83 -29.07 9.01
CA HIS A 216 -2.19 -28.71 7.63
C HIS A 216 -3.40 -27.77 7.64
N ALA A 217 -3.62 -27.10 6.52
CA ALA A 217 -4.86 -26.41 6.20
C ALA A 217 -5.54 -27.11 5.02
N ASP A 218 -6.82 -27.43 5.18
CA ASP A 218 -7.67 -27.80 4.05
C ASP A 218 -8.18 -26.53 3.39
N VAL A 219 -8.05 -26.45 2.07
CA VAL A 219 -8.25 -25.24 1.29
C VAL A 219 -9.22 -25.56 0.17
N GLN A 220 -10.34 -24.85 0.12
CA GLN A 220 -11.31 -24.97 -0.96
C GLN A 220 -11.37 -23.66 -1.74
N ILE A 221 -11.10 -23.74 -3.03
CA ILE A 221 -11.20 -22.63 -3.99
C ILE A 221 -12.44 -22.83 -4.83
N ILE A 222 -13.33 -21.84 -4.78
CA ILE A 222 -14.61 -21.85 -5.49
C ILE A 222 -14.57 -20.75 -6.55
N SER A 223 -14.77 -21.12 -7.82
CA SER A 223 -14.92 -20.18 -8.95
C SER A 223 -16.38 -20.14 -9.40
N SER A 224 -16.82 -18.99 -9.89
CA SER A 224 -18.09 -18.88 -10.61
C SER A 224 -17.93 -19.30 -12.08
N PRO A 225 -18.98 -19.84 -12.74
CA PRO A 225 -18.91 -20.27 -14.15
C PRO A 225 -18.43 -19.18 -15.13
N ASN A 226 -18.60 -17.90 -14.75
CA ASN A 226 -18.31 -16.73 -15.59
C ASN A 226 -17.05 -15.96 -15.17
N ILE A 227 -16.30 -16.44 -14.17
CA ILE A 227 -15.11 -15.75 -13.66
C ILE A 227 -13.99 -16.77 -13.55
N SER A 228 -12.90 -16.57 -14.30
CA SER A 228 -11.73 -17.44 -14.30
C SER A 228 -10.91 -17.37 -13.00
N ASN A 229 -11.16 -16.38 -12.14
CA ASN A 229 -10.49 -16.18 -10.87
C ASN A 229 -11.27 -16.81 -9.69
N ALA A 230 -10.57 -17.13 -8.61
CA ALA A 230 -11.17 -17.56 -7.35
C ALA A 230 -12.14 -16.48 -6.83
N GLN A 231 -13.38 -16.88 -6.53
CA GLN A 231 -14.39 -16.00 -5.93
C GLN A 231 -14.39 -16.14 -4.41
N THR A 232 -14.29 -17.39 -3.94
CA THR A 232 -14.28 -17.71 -2.51
C THR A 232 -13.14 -18.66 -2.24
N VAL A 233 -12.40 -18.41 -1.16
CA VAL A 233 -11.46 -19.37 -0.60
C VAL A 233 -11.86 -19.67 0.83
N GLN A 234 -12.14 -20.94 1.11
CA GLN A 234 -12.43 -21.43 2.44
C GLN A 234 -11.21 -22.17 2.97
N MET A 235 -10.90 -21.97 4.25
CA MET A 235 -9.76 -22.59 4.90
C MET A 235 -10.19 -23.19 6.24
N ASN A 236 -9.75 -24.42 6.48
CA ASN A 236 -9.88 -25.09 7.77
C ASN A 236 -8.49 -25.48 8.27
N PHE A 237 -8.02 -24.84 9.34
CA PHE A 237 -6.69 -25.07 9.91
C PHE A 237 -6.73 -26.17 10.96
N ILE A 238 -5.87 -27.18 10.82
CA ILE A 238 -5.77 -28.33 11.73
C ILE A 238 -4.34 -28.41 12.25
N ASN A 239 -4.11 -27.87 13.45
CA ASN A 239 -2.79 -27.78 14.11
C ASN A 239 -1.68 -27.20 13.22
N PHE A 240 -2.06 -26.33 12.29
CA PHE A 240 -1.19 -25.77 11.28
C PHE A 240 -0.15 -24.84 11.90
N SER A 241 1.13 -25.07 11.57
CA SER A 241 2.23 -24.17 11.92
C SER A 241 3.25 -24.12 10.78
N ASP A 242 3.49 -22.92 10.25
CA ASP A 242 4.52 -22.67 9.23
C ASP A 242 5.80 -22.05 9.81
N ASP A 243 5.71 -21.43 10.99
CA ASP A 243 6.80 -20.72 11.65
C ASP A 243 7.33 -21.43 12.92
N GLY A 244 6.62 -22.45 13.41
CA GLY A 244 6.98 -23.19 14.62
C GLY A 244 6.79 -22.39 15.92
N VAL A 245 6.20 -21.20 15.87
CA VAL A 245 5.96 -20.34 17.05
C VAL A 245 4.64 -20.72 17.73
N TYR A 246 3.64 -21.07 16.92
CA TYR A 246 2.33 -21.51 17.39
C TYR A 246 2.17 -23.00 17.08
N THR A 247 2.57 -23.86 18.02
CA THR A 247 2.31 -25.31 17.99
C THR A 247 1.36 -25.69 19.13
N PRO A 248 0.51 -26.72 18.96
CA PRO A 248 -0.30 -27.25 20.07
C PRO A 248 0.52 -27.72 21.27
#